data_AF-A0A094YTZ1-F1
#
_entry.id   AF-A0A094YTZ1-F1
#
_cell.length_a   1.000
_cell.length_b   1.000
_cell.length_c   1.000
_cell.angle_alpha   90.00
_cell.angle_beta   90.00
_cell.angle_gamma   90.00
#
_symmetry.space_group_name_H-M   'P 1'
#
loop_
_entity.id
_entity.type
_entity.pdbx_description
1 polymer ?
#
loop_
_entity_poly.entity_id
_entity_poly.type
_entity_poly.pdbx_seq_one_letter_code
_entity_poly.pdbx_strand_id
1 'polypeptide(L)'
;MTSAVVVGTQWGDEGKGKITDFLGQNADAIARYQGGDNAGHTIKLGEDTYHLQLIPSGIFNSDKVSVIGNGVVVNPKSLVGELRGLADKNVDTSQLKLSDRAHVILPYHIKLDGLQEAAKGDQKIGTTNRGIGPAYMDKAARSGIRVADLLDKDLFATKLKQNLAEKNALFTKIYEVEALDFDSIFEEYYQYGQELKQYVCDTSVVLNDVLDQKGNVLFEGAQGILLDIDQGTYPFVTSSNPAGGVSTGSGVGASRIDEVVGVAKAYTSRVGDGPFPTELFDETGDFIRQAGHEYGTVTGRPRRIGWFDTVVLRHSKRVAGLTQLCLNCVDVLTGLKTLKICVAYELDGERIDRYPASLSELARCTPIYEELPGWDEDITGVKTLEELPVNARRYVERLQELVDLPLATFAVGPDRDQTNILKAIW
;
A
#
# COMPACT_ATOMS: atom_id res chain seq x y z
N MET A 1 -14.77 -13.57 -15.54
CA MET A 1 -14.07 -14.04 -14.34
C MET A 1 -12.64 -13.61 -14.51
N THR A 2 -12.27 -12.56 -13.79
CA THR A 2 -10.91 -12.09 -13.72
C THR A 2 -10.65 -11.71 -12.28
N SER A 3 -9.62 -12.31 -11.68
CA SER A 3 -9.07 -11.92 -10.38
C SER A 3 -7.87 -11.02 -10.61
N ALA A 4 -8.04 -9.73 -10.36
CA ALA A 4 -7.01 -8.72 -10.56
C ALA A 4 -6.43 -8.24 -9.23
N VAL A 5 -5.12 -8.01 -9.18
CA VAL A 5 -4.42 -7.44 -8.02
C VAL A 5 -3.85 -6.08 -8.42
N VAL A 6 -4.06 -5.05 -7.59
CA VAL A 6 -3.41 -3.74 -7.75
C VAL A 6 -2.32 -3.62 -6.70
N VAL A 7 -1.07 -3.45 -7.14
CA VAL A 7 0.10 -3.37 -6.25
C VAL A 7 1.02 -2.22 -6.64
N GLY A 8 1.62 -1.55 -5.65
CA GLY A 8 2.55 -0.45 -5.86
C GLY A 8 3.93 -1.01 -6.15
N THR A 9 4.58 -0.54 -7.21
CA THR A 9 5.85 -1.12 -7.68
C THR A 9 7.09 -0.47 -7.09
N GLN A 10 6.92 0.59 -6.29
CA GLN A 10 7.98 1.44 -5.74
C GLN A 10 7.85 1.46 -4.19
N TRP A 11 8.05 2.62 -3.54
CA TRP A 11 8.02 2.80 -2.07
C TRP A 11 6.68 3.33 -1.54
N GLY A 12 5.57 2.96 -2.18
CA GLY A 12 4.26 3.49 -1.83
C GLY A 12 4.02 4.87 -2.42
N ASP A 13 2.75 5.28 -2.47
CA ASP A 13 2.26 6.51 -3.11
C ASP A 13 2.24 6.54 -4.65
N GLU A 14 2.23 5.39 -5.33
CA GLU A 14 2.23 5.34 -6.80
C GLU A 14 0.89 5.75 -7.45
N GLY A 15 -0.09 6.20 -6.66
CA GLY A 15 -1.44 6.50 -7.14
C GLY A 15 -2.34 5.27 -7.26
N LYS A 16 -2.07 4.19 -6.50
CA LYS A 16 -2.89 2.96 -6.50
C LYS A 16 -4.38 3.22 -6.31
N GLY A 17 -4.75 4.10 -5.38
CA GLY A 17 -6.16 4.40 -5.08
C GLY A 17 -6.95 4.81 -6.32
N LYS A 18 -6.33 5.58 -7.24
CA LYS A 18 -6.94 5.97 -8.52
C LYS A 18 -7.20 4.77 -9.43
N ILE A 19 -6.24 3.84 -9.51
CA ILE A 19 -6.37 2.62 -10.31
C ILE A 19 -7.37 1.65 -9.67
N THR A 20 -7.36 1.51 -8.34
CA THR A 20 -8.33 0.69 -7.61
C THR A 20 -9.75 1.22 -7.77
N ASP A 21 -9.97 2.53 -7.68
CA ASP A 21 -11.28 3.15 -7.92
C ASP A 21 -11.75 2.92 -9.37
N PHE A 22 -10.86 3.13 -10.34
CA PHE A 22 -11.14 2.88 -11.74
C PHE A 22 -11.53 1.42 -12.03
N LEU A 23 -10.73 0.46 -11.54
CA LEU A 23 -11.02 -0.97 -11.75
C LEU A 23 -12.23 -1.43 -10.95
N GLY A 24 -12.38 -0.92 -9.72
CA GLY A 24 -13.46 -1.28 -8.80
C GLY A 24 -14.87 -1.01 -9.34
N GLN A 25 -15.00 -0.23 -10.41
CA GLN A 25 -16.27 -0.04 -11.11
C GLN A 25 -16.88 -1.33 -11.67
N ASN A 26 -16.06 -2.27 -12.14
CA ASN A 26 -16.53 -3.53 -12.74
C ASN A 26 -16.17 -4.76 -11.90
N ALA A 27 -15.75 -4.56 -10.64
CA ALA A 27 -15.52 -5.62 -9.69
C ALA A 27 -16.84 -5.96 -8.96
N ASP A 28 -17.06 -7.25 -8.68
CA ASP A 28 -18.16 -7.73 -7.83
C ASP A 28 -17.73 -7.78 -6.35
N ALA A 29 -16.43 -7.98 -6.10
CA ALA A 29 -15.84 -7.87 -4.77
C ALA A 29 -14.49 -7.14 -4.79
N ILE A 30 -14.22 -6.35 -3.76
CA ILE A 30 -12.95 -5.64 -3.55
C ILE A 30 -12.37 -6.02 -2.18
N ALA A 31 -11.14 -6.50 -2.15
CA ALA A 31 -10.53 -7.08 -0.96
C ALA A 31 -9.19 -6.47 -0.60
N ARG A 32 -9.08 -5.96 0.63
CA ARG A 32 -7.79 -5.65 1.27
C ARG A 32 -7.23 -6.91 1.89
N TYR A 33 -5.97 -7.24 1.59
CA TYR A 33 -5.35 -8.51 2.01
C TYR A 33 -4.18 -8.36 2.99
N GLN A 34 -3.65 -7.16 3.21
CA GLN A 34 -2.52 -6.92 4.12
C GLN A 34 -2.57 -5.50 4.74
N GLY A 35 -1.56 -5.20 5.56
CA GLY A 35 -1.41 -3.91 6.22
C GLY A 35 -2.42 -3.72 7.34
N GLY A 36 -2.83 -2.47 7.57
CA GLY A 36 -3.82 -2.05 8.55
C GLY A 36 -4.24 -0.60 8.27
N ASP A 37 -4.49 0.18 9.33
CA ASP A 37 -4.79 1.62 9.26
C ASP A 37 -3.53 2.50 9.02
N ASN A 38 -2.42 1.87 8.64
CA ASN A 38 -1.21 2.52 8.12
C ASN A 38 -1.25 2.74 6.60
N ALA A 39 -2.25 2.19 5.94
CA ALA A 39 -2.62 2.58 4.59
C ALA A 39 -3.63 3.73 4.65
N GLY A 40 -3.80 4.39 3.52
CA GLY A 40 -4.92 5.29 3.34
C GLY A 40 -4.99 5.78 1.91
N HIS A 41 -6.21 6.06 1.47
CA HIS A 41 -6.45 6.74 0.21
C HIS A 41 -7.62 7.69 0.38
N THR A 42 -7.53 8.81 -0.32
CA THR A 42 -8.59 9.82 -0.35
C THR A 42 -9.43 9.58 -1.58
N ILE A 43 -10.75 9.45 -1.40
CA ILE A 43 -11.71 9.33 -2.50
C ILE A 43 -12.56 10.60 -2.50
N LYS A 44 -12.69 11.19 -3.69
CA LYS A 44 -13.59 12.31 -3.93
C LYS A 44 -14.79 11.81 -4.74
N LEU A 45 -15.99 11.91 -4.17
CA LEU A 45 -17.25 11.58 -4.84
C LEU A 45 -18.16 12.80 -4.81
N GLY A 46 -18.35 13.43 -5.98
CA GLY A 46 -19.03 14.71 -6.07
C GLY A 46 -18.29 15.79 -5.28
N GLU A 47 -18.96 16.42 -4.32
CA GLU A 47 -18.39 17.43 -3.42
C GLU A 47 -17.78 16.82 -2.16
N ASP A 48 -18.07 15.56 -1.87
CA ASP A 48 -17.59 14.89 -0.67
C ASP A 48 -16.18 14.33 -0.84
N THR A 49 -15.39 14.52 0.22
CA THR A 49 -14.09 13.87 0.37
C THR A 49 -14.16 12.85 1.51
N TYR A 50 -13.65 11.64 1.25
CA TYR A 50 -13.59 10.52 2.18
C TYR A 50 -12.14 10.08 2.36
N HIS A 51 -11.74 9.83 3.60
CA HIS A 51 -10.43 9.28 3.93
C HIS A 51 -10.61 7.87 4.49
N LEU A 52 -10.31 6.87 3.67
CA LEU A 52 -10.40 5.47 4.06
C LEU A 52 -9.00 4.95 4.40
N GLN A 53 -8.91 4.10 5.44
CA GLN A 53 -7.65 3.48 5.86
C GLN A 53 -7.76 1.96 5.84
N LEU A 54 -8.74 1.39 6.54
CA LEU A 54 -8.99 -0.05 6.60
C LEU A 54 -10.04 -0.49 5.57
N ILE A 55 -11.09 0.31 5.38
CA ILE A 55 -12.21 -0.04 4.52
C ILE A 55 -11.74 0.00 3.05
N PRO A 56 -12.00 -1.06 2.25
CA PRO A 56 -11.67 -1.07 0.82
C PRO A 56 -12.36 0.05 0.05
N SER A 57 -11.73 0.52 -1.04
CA SER A 57 -12.26 1.60 -1.87
C SER A 57 -13.65 1.33 -2.47
N GLY A 58 -14.03 0.05 -2.57
CA GLY A 58 -15.31 -0.40 -3.14
C GLY A 58 -16.55 -0.04 -2.34
N ILE A 59 -16.40 0.41 -1.08
CA ILE A 59 -17.51 0.57 -0.13
C ILE A 59 -18.61 1.54 -0.61
N PHE A 60 -18.30 2.43 -1.55
CA PHE A 60 -19.26 3.38 -2.10
C PHE A 60 -20.25 2.78 -3.12
N ASN A 61 -20.04 1.53 -3.53
CA ASN A 61 -20.95 0.81 -4.40
C ASN A 61 -21.73 -0.19 -3.54
N SER A 62 -22.99 0.11 -3.24
CA SER A 62 -23.82 -0.68 -2.31
C SER A 62 -24.16 -2.09 -2.81
N ASP A 63 -23.93 -2.38 -4.09
CA ASP A 63 -24.08 -3.68 -4.72
C ASP A 63 -22.81 -4.55 -4.65
N LYS A 64 -21.66 -3.97 -4.29
CA LYS A 64 -20.35 -4.65 -4.31
C LYS A 64 -19.89 -5.07 -2.93
N VAL A 65 -19.32 -6.27 -2.86
CA VAL A 65 -18.77 -6.80 -1.60
C VAL A 65 -17.44 -6.13 -1.29
N SER A 66 -17.31 -5.54 -0.10
CA SER A 66 -16.05 -4.98 0.38
C SER A 66 -15.47 -5.87 1.48
N VAL A 67 -14.25 -6.37 1.30
CA VAL A 67 -13.66 -7.39 2.18
C VAL A 67 -12.39 -6.88 2.87
N ILE A 68 -12.35 -6.99 4.19
CA ILE A 68 -11.12 -6.90 4.99
C ILE A 68 -10.66 -8.33 5.29
N GLY A 69 -9.63 -8.78 4.56
CA GLY A 69 -9.11 -10.15 4.60
C GLY A 69 -8.36 -10.50 5.89
N ASN A 70 -8.09 -11.79 6.08
CA ASN A 70 -7.42 -12.33 7.26
C ASN A 70 -5.95 -11.91 7.41
N GLY A 71 -5.34 -11.37 6.35
CA GLY A 71 -3.98 -10.86 6.38
C GLY A 71 -3.86 -9.48 7.02
N VAL A 72 -4.97 -8.73 7.14
CA VAL A 72 -4.99 -7.38 7.72
C VAL A 72 -4.87 -7.43 9.25
N VAL A 73 -4.11 -6.49 9.83
CA VAL A 73 -4.14 -6.17 11.26
C VAL A 73 -5.11 -5.01 11.50
N VAL A 74 -6.24 -5.30 12.13
CA VAL A 74 -7.39 -4.41 12.24
C VAL A 74 -7.34 -3.68 13.57
N ASN A 75 -7.34 -2.35 13.51
CA ASN A 75 -7.57 -1.51 14.68
C ASN A 75 -9.09 -1.28 14.84
N PRO A 76 -9.77 -1.89 15.83
CA PRO A 76 -11.23 -1.77 15.96
C PRO A 76 -11.67 -0.32 16.17
N LYS A 77 -10.88 0.47 16.92
CA LYS A 77 -11.15 1.89 17.15
C LYS A 77 -11.15 2.69 15.85
N SER A 78 -10.14 2.48 15.01
CA SER A 78 -10.06 3.13 13.70
C SER A 78 -11.21 2.69 12.78
N LEU A 79 -11.49 1.38 12.70
CA LEU A 79 -12.55 0.85 11.84
C LEU A 79 -13.93 1.36 12.24
N VAL A 80 -14.26 1.36 13.54
CA VAL A 80 -15.52 1.92 14.04
C VAL A 80 -15.60 3.42 13.75
N GLY A 81 -14.48 4.16 13.89
CA GLY A 81 -14.40 5.57 13.50
C GLY A 81 -14.69 5.81 12.02
N GLU A 82 -14.07 5.03 11.12
CA GLU A 82 -14.33 5.08 9.67
C GLU A 82 -15.81 4.77 9.36
N LEU A 83 -16.39 3.72 9.96
CA LEU A 83 -17.79 3.35 9.78
C LEU A 83 -18.76 4.45 10.23
N ARG A 84 -18.49 5.10 11.36
CA ARG A 84 -19.30 6.24 11.83
C ARG A 84 -19.22 7.42 10.86
N GLY A 85 -18.01 7.76 10.40
CA GLY A 85 -17.83 8.83 9.40
C GLY A 85 -18.53 8.55 8.07
N LEU A 86 -18.60 7.27 7.65
CA LEU A 86 -19.39 6.84 6.49
C LEU A 86 -20.90 6.95 6.75
N ALA A 87 -21.37 6.52 7.92
CA ALA A 87 -22.77 6.59 8.32
C ALA A 87 -23.27 8.05 8.41
N ASP A 88 -22.46 8.97 8.93
CA ASP A 88 -22.78 10.41 9.00
C ASP A 88 -23.04 11.03 7.60
N LYS A 89 -22.48 10.41 6.56
CA LYS A 89 -22.67 10.78 5.16
C LYS A 89 -23.64 9.87 4.40
N ASN A 90 -24.38 9.02 5.12
CA ASN A 90 -25.36 8.06 4.59
C ASN A 90 -24.78 7.05 3.57
N VAL A 91 -23.51 6.67 3.73
CA VAL A 91 -22.91 5.61 2.92
C VAL A 91 -23.34 4.25 3.47
N ASP A 92 -23.92 3.41 2.60
CA ASP A 92 -24.30 2.05 2.95
C ASP A 92 -23.05 1.17 3.10
N THR A 93 -22.92 0.53 4.26
CA THR A 93 -21.79 -0.35 4.60
C THR A 93 -22.21 -1.81 4.79
N SER A 94 -23.46 -2.17 4.46
CA SER A 94 -24.01 -3.52 4.64
C SER A 94 -23.25 -4.63 3.90
N GLN A 95 -22.56 -4.26 2.82
CA GLN A 95 -21.69 -5.15 2.03
C GLN A 95 -20.26 -5.28 2.56
N LEU A 96 -19.90 -4.60 3.65
CA LEU A 96 -18.62 -4.81 4.32
C LEU A 96 -18.58 -6.21 4.95
N LYS A 97 -17.46 -6.90 4.76
CA LYS A 97 -17.14 -8.20 5.33
C LYS A 97 -15.78 -8.12 6.01
N LEU A 98 -15.74 -8.49 7.28
CA LEU A 98 -14.55 -8.48 8.12
C LEU A 98 -14.17 -9.92 8.44
N SER A 99 -12.92 -10.29 8.15
CA SER A 99 -12.44 -11.64 8.45
C SER A 99 -12.43 -11.91 9.96
N ASP A 100 -13.08 -13.00 10.35
CA ASP A 100 -13.00 -13.57 11.69
C ASP A 100 -11.55 -13.94 12.11
N ARG A 101 -10.67 -14.16 11.13
CA ARG A 101 -9.25 -14.52 11.32
C ARG A 101 -8.29 -13.33 11.28
N ALA A 102 -8.75 -12.11 10.96
CA ALA A 102 -7.92 -10.92 11.03
C ALA A 102 -7.42 -10.69 12.46
N HIS A 103 -6.19 -10.19 12.60
CA HIS A 103 -5.59 -9.90 13.91
C HIS A 103 -6.01 -8.51 14.40
N VAL A 104 -6.04 -8.31 15.71
CA VAL A 104 -6.52 -7.08 16.34
C VAL A 104 -5.35 -6.23 16.85
N ILE A 105 -5.31 -4.97 16.44
CA ILE A 105 -4.44 -3.95 17.03
C ILE A 105 -5.10 -3.45 18.32
N LEU A 106 -4.31 -3.35 19.39
CA LEU A 106 -4.73 -2.96 20.73
C LEU A 106 -3.78 -1.86 21.24
N PRO A 107 -4.13 -1.11 22.31
CA PRO A 107 -3.35 0.04 22.75
C PRO A 107 -1.89 -0.27 23.06
N TYR A 108 -1.60 -1.48 23.56
CA TYR A 108 -0.23 -1.92 23.82
C TYR A 108 0.60 -2.09 22.54
N HIS A 109 0.00 -2.39 21.40
CA HIS A 109 0.71 -2.44 20.12
C HIS A 109 1.16 -1.03 19.69
N ILE A 110 0.27 -0.04 19.81
CA ILE A 110 0.55 1.36 19.47
C ILE A 110 1.64 1.91 20.39
N LYS A 111 1.54 1.64 21.70
CA LYS A 111 2.56 2.03 22.68
C LYS A 111 3.90 1.39 22.37
N LEU A 112 3.92 0.08 22.08
CA LEU A 112 5.17 -0.63 21.76
C LEU A 112 5.83 -0.13 20.47
N ASP A 113 5.05 0.21 19.44
CA ASP A 113 5.56 0.76 18.17
C ASP A 113 6.35 2.06 18.44
N GLY A 114 5.75 3.00 19.18
CA GLY A 114 6.41 4.26 19.54
C GLY A 114 7.66 4.06 20.41
N LEU A 115 7.63 3.11 21.36
CA LEU A 115 8.80 2.80 22.19
C LEU A 115 9.93 2.17 21.39
N GLN A 116 9.62 1.27 20.45
CA GLN A 116 10.61 0.64 19.58
C GLN A 116 11.26 1.65 18.64
N GLU A 117 10.49 2.59 18.08
CA GLU A 117 11.02 3.67 17.25
C GLU A 117 11.92 4.61 18.06
N ALA A 118 11.49 5.01 19.27
CA ALA A 118 12.30 5.86 20.14
C ALA A 118 13.62 5.18 20.54
N ALA A 119 13.58 3.89 20.88
CA ALA A 119 14.77 3.12 21.26
C ALA A 119 15.79 2.94 20.13
N LYS A 120 15.37 3.03 18.86
CA LYS A 120 16.27 2.96 17.70
C LYS A 120 17.02 4.25 17.41
N GLY A 121 16.64 5.39 18.00
CA GLY A 121 17.29 6.68 17.79
C GLY A 121 17.39 7.04 16.30
N ASP A 122 18.61 7.28 15.81
CA ASP A 122 18.89 7.62 14.41
C ASP A 122 18.63 6.47 13.42
N GLN A 123 18.46 5.24 13.92
CA GLN A 123 18.15 4.05 13.11
C GLN A 123 16.65 3.73 13.10
N LYS A 124 15.79 4.68 13.49
CA LYS A 124 14.34 4.52 13.42
C LYS A 124 13.91 4.20 11.99
N ILE A 125 12.83 3.43 11.86
CA ILE A 125 12.29 3.06 10.54
C ILE A 125 11.47 4.22 9.94
N GLY A 126 10.84 5.02 10.79
CA GLY A 126 9.80 5.97 10.43
C GLY A 126 8.43 5.27 10.33
N THR A 127 8.07 4.45 11.32
CA THR A 127 6.77 3.77 11.31
C THR A 127 5.61 4.76 11.41
N THR A 128 4.40 4.32 11.07
CA THR A 128 3.20 5.15 11.21
C THR A 128 2.75 5.32 12.66
N ASN A 129 3.42 4.69 13.64
CA ASN A 129 3.01 4.66 15.04
C ASN A 129 1.56 4.21 15.23
N ARG A 130 1.16 3.18 14.47
CA ARG A 130 -0.19 2.59 14.49
C ARG A 130 -0.23 1.20 15.10
N GLY A 131 0.91 0.66 15.55
CA GLY A 131 0.96 -0.68 16.14
C GLY A 131 1.01 -1.82 15.12
N ILE A 132 1.30 -1.52 13.85
CA ILE A 132 1.31 -2.52 12.76
C ILE A 132 2.37 -3.59 13.01
N GLY A 133 3.62 -3.17 13.19
CA GLY A 133 4.74 -4.09 13.42
C GLY A 133 4.51 -4.97 14.65
N PRO A 134 4.23 -4.38 15.84
CA PRO A 134 3.89 -5.14 17.03
C PRO A 134 2.75 -6.14 16.87
N ALA A 135 1.68 -5.79 16.13
CA ALA A 135 0.57 -6.71 15.89
C ALA A 135 0.97 -7.90 14.99
N TYR A 136 1.79 -7.66 13.95
CA TYR A 136 2.35 -8.74 13.14
C TYR A 136 3.38 -9.59 13.92
N MET A 137 4.12 -9.00 14.87
CA MET A 137 4.99 -9.75 15.79
C MET A 137 4.17 -10.72 16.65
N ASP A 138 3.05 -10.26 17.24
CA ASP A 138 2.19 -11.13 18.07
C ASP A 138 1.51 -12.23 17.23
N LYS A 139 1.15 -11.92 15.97
CA LYS A 139 0.72 -12.93 14.99
C LYS A 139 1.79 -14.01 14.77
N ALA A 140 3.03 -13.60 14.48
CA ALA A 140 4.13 -14.54 14.25
C ALA A 140 4.50 -15.33 15.52
N ALA A 141 4.38 -14.71 16.70
CA ALA A 141 4.58 -15.35 18.00
C ALA A 141 3.48 -16.37 18.34
N ARG A 142 2.31 -16.27 17.70
CA ARG A 142 1.08 -17.03 17.97
C ARG A 142 0.42 -16.64 19.31
N SER A 143 0.66 -15.42 19.77
CA SER A 143 0.03 -14.82 20.96
C SER A 143 -1.02 -13.76 20.61
N GLY A 144 -1.11 -13.37 19.34
CA GLY A 144 -2.05 -12.35 18.87
C GLY A 144 -3.52 -12.69 19.11
N ILE A 145 -4.31 -11.65 19.36
CA ILE A 145 -5.77 -11.72 19.46
C ILE A 145 -6.37 -11.49 18.08
N ARG A 146 -7.33 -12.32 17.67
CA ARG A 146 -8.05 -12.19 16.40
C ARG A 146 -9.45 -11.64 16.58
N VAL A 147 -10.09 -11.22 15.49
CA VAL A 147 -11.47 -10.68 15.51
C VAL A 147 -12.44 -11.69 16.13
N ALA A 148 -12.35 -12.99 15.78
CA ALA A 148 -13.16 -14.03 16.41
C ALA A 148 -13.02 -14.08 17.93
N ASP A 149 -11.79 -13.87 18.44
CA ASP A 149 -11.53 -13.84 19.88
C ASP A 149 -12.13 -12.59 20.54
N LEU A 150 -12.09 -11.44 19.86
CA LEU A 150 -12.63 -10.16 20.34
C LEU A 150 -14.15 -10.20 20.54
N LEU A 151 -14.87 -11.03 19.79
CA LEU A 151 -16.31 -11.19 19.91
C LEU A 151 -16.73 -12.04 21.12
N ASP A 152 -15.83 -12.87 21.65
CA ASP A 152 -16.06 -13.72 22.82
C ASP A 152 -15.51 -13.04 24.07
N LYS A 153 -16.42 -12.66 24.97
CA LYS A 153 -16.08 -11.89 26.18
C LYS A 153 -15.04 -12.57 27.06
N ASP A 154 -15.24 -13.85 27.34
CA ASP A 154 -14.42 -14.60 28.30
C ASP A 154 -13.06 -14.96 27.68
N LEU A 155 -13.05 -15.33 26.40
CA LEU A 155 -11.82 -15.60 25.66
C LEU A 155 -10.99 -14.33 25.46
N PHE A 156 -11.62 -13.21 25.10
CA PHE A 156 -10.95 -11.91 24.99
C PHE A 156 -10.32 -11.49 26.31
N ALA A 157 -11.07 -11.58 27.42
CA ALA A 157 -10.56 -11.25 28.75
C ALA A 157 -9.34 -12.11 29.11
N THR A 158 -9.42 -13.42 28.85
CA THR A 158 -8.36 -14.38 29.16
C THR A 158 -7.08 -14.07 28.38
N LYS A 159 -7.18 -13.92 27.06
CA LYS A 159 -6.03 -13.61 26.20
C LYS A 159 -5.45 -12.23 26.50
N LEU A 160 -6.30 -11.23 26.72
CA LEU A 160 -5.85 -9.88 27.05
C LEU A 160 -5.05 -9.87 28.35
N LYS A 161 -5.49 -10.56 29.41
CA LYS A 161 -4.73 -10.66 30.67
C LYS A 161 -3.35 -11.29 30.46
N GLN A 162 -3.27 -12.38 29.69
CA GLN A 162 -2.01 -13.06 29.38
C GLN A 162 -1.06 -12.13 28.63
N ASN A 163 -1.50 -11.55 27.52
CA ASN A 163 -0.69 -10.66 26.71
C ASN A 163 -0.26 -9.42 27.50
N LEU A 164 -1.18 -8.81 28.25
CA LEU A 164 -0.91 -7.59 29.00
C LEU A 164 0.11 -7.82 30.11
N ALA A 165 0.13 -9.00 30.76
CA ALA A 165 1.17 -9.36 31.72
C ALA A 165 2.57 -9.34 31.09
N GLU A 166 2.73 -9.95 29.90
CA GLU A 166 4.00 -9.96 29.16
C GLU A 166 4.38 -8.55 28.67
N LYS A 167 3.43 -7.82 28.07
CA LYS A 167 3.68 -6.46 27.56
C LYS A 167 3.99 -5.48 28.69
N ASN A 168 3.32 -5.57 29.83
CA ASN A 168 3.61 -4.70 30.99
C ASN A 168 4.96 -5.01 31.62
N ALA A 169 5.39 -6.28 31.64
CA ALA A 169 6.75 -6.62 32.04
C ALA A 169 7.78 -5.99 31.09
N LEU A 170 7.52 -6.03 29.78
CA LEU A 170 8.35 -5.38 28.78
C LEU A 170 8.39 -3.85 28.97
N PHE A 171 7.23 -3.21 29.14
CA PHE A 171 7.13 -1.76 29.33
C PHE A 171 7.84 -1.27 30.59
N THR A 172 7.63 -1.94 31.72
CA THR A 172 8.17 -1.50 33.01
C THR A 172 9.64 -1.86 33.21
N LYS A 173 10.10 -3.01 32.69
CA LYS A 173 11.46 -3.52 32.96
C LYS A 173 12.47 -3.22 31.86
N ILE A 174 12.03 -3.07 30.61
CA ILE A 174 12.93 -2.83 29.46
C ILE A 174 12.85 -1.38 29.01
N TYR A 175 11.62 -0.85 28.87
CA TYR A 175 11.42 0.53 28.43
C TYR A 175 11.27 1.52 29.58
N GLU A 176 11.18 1.05 30.82
CA GLU A 176 11.06 1.88 32.03
C GLU A 176 9.88 2.88 31.98
N VAL A 177 8.78 2.48 31.34
CA VAL A 177 7.53 3.27 31.27
C VAL A 177 6.38 2.59 31.99
N GLU A 178 5.32 3.36 32.26
CA GLU A 178 4.15 2.89 32.99
C GLU A 178 3.47 1.68 32.31
N ALA A 179 2.98 0.76 33.14
CA ALA A 179 2.13 -0.33 32.69
C ALA A 179 0.79 0.18 32.14
N LEU A 180 0.16 -0.58 31.25
CA LEU A 180 -1.21 -0.35 30.82
C LEU A 180 -2.18 -1.13 31.71
N ASP A 181 -3.33 -0.51 31.99
CA ASP A 181 -4.39 -1.09 32.81
C ASP A 181 -5.32 -2.00 31.98
N PHE A 182 -5.74 -3.13 32.57
CA PHE A 182 -6.59 -4.09 31.88
C PHE A 182 -7.98 -3.53 31.57
N ASP A 183 -8.64 -2.91 32.56
CA ASP A 183 -10.03 -2.47 32.44
C ASP A 183 -10.16 -1.34 31.41
N SER A 184 -9.15 -0.46 31.33
CA SER A 184 -9.07 0.61 30.33
C SER A 184 -9.07 0.12 28.88
N ILE A 185 -8.62 -1.12 28.63
CA ILE A 185 -8.58 -1.70 27.29
C ILE A 185 -9.80 -2.60 27.07
N PHE A 186 -10.14 -3.42 28.06
CA PHE A 186 -11.09 -4.50 27.90
C PHE A 186 -12.48 -3.99 27.50
N GLU A 187 -13.05 -3.06 28.27
CA GLU A 187 -14.44 -2.63 28.01
C GLU A 187 -14.55 -1.88 26.69
N GLU A 188 -13.64 -0.93 26.41
CA GLU A 188 -13.65 -0.15 25.16
C GLU A 188 -13.55 -1.06 23.92
N TYR A 189 -12.60 -1.99 23.90
CA TYR A 189 -12.36 -2.81 22.72
C TYR A 189 -13.37 -3.95 22.57
N TYR A 190 -13.90 -4.49 23.68
CA TYR A 190 -15.00 -5.44 23.60
C TYR A 190 -16.25 -4.80 22.98
N GLN A 191 -16.59 -3.56 23.37
CA GLN A 191 -17.69 -2.80 22.77
C GLN A 191 -17.48 -2.57 21.28
N TYR A 192 -16.26 -2.17 20.85
CA TYR A 192 -15.95 -2.09 19.42
C TYR A 192 -16.13 -3.43 18.70
N GLY A 193 -15.74 -4.54 19.34
CA GLY A 193 -16.02 -5.88 18.82
C GLY A 193 -17.51 -6.12 18.59
N GLN A 194 -18.37 -5.73 19.52
CA GLN A 194 -19.82 -5.89 19.39
C GLN A 194 -20.41 -5.03 18.26
N GLU A 195 -19.94 -3.79 18.07
CA GLU A 195 -20.34 -2.94 16.93
C GLU A 195 -19.96 -3.57 15.58
N LEU A 196 -18.79 -4.21 15.52
CA LEU A 196 -18.25 -4.84 14.31
C LEU A 196 -18.87 -6.21 14.00
N LYS A 197 -19.50 -6.87 14.98
CA LYS A 197 -19.99 -8.25 14.90
C LYS A 197 -20.85 -8.52 13.66
N GLN A 198 -21.65 -7.54 13.23
CA GLN A 198 -22.53 -7.65 12.06
C GLN A 198 -21.78 -7.84 10.73
N TYR A 199 -20.51 -7.43 10.65
CA TYR A 199 -19.67 -7.56 9.46
C TYR A 199 -18.79 -8.82 9.48
N VAL A 200 -18.66 -9.48 10.63
CA VAL A 200 -17.69 -10.57 10.83
C VAL A 200 -18.17 -11.86 10.18
N CYS A 201 -17.35 -12.42 9.28
CA CYS A 201 -17.63 -13.68 8.62
C CYS A 201 -16.35 -14.40 8.15
N ASP A 202 -16.51 -15.60 7.58
CA ASP A 202 -15.43 -16.27 6.86
C ASP A 202 -15.24 -15.62 5.48
N THR A 203 -14.28 -14.70 5.39
CA THR A 203 -14.01 -13.94 4.16
C THR A 203 -13.36 -14.78 3.06
N SER A 204 -12.74 -15.92 3.41
CA SER A 204 -12.22 -16.85 2.41
C SER A 204 -13.37 -17.49 1.63
N VAL A 205 -14.45 -17.87 2.32
CA VAL A 205 -15.67 -18.39 1.68
C VAL A 205 -16.28 -17.32 0.78
N VAL A 206 -16.49 -16.10 1.29
CA VAL A 206 -17.06 -14.99 0.51
C VAL A 206 -16.32 -14.77 -0.80
N LEU A 207 -14.98 -14.67 -0.76
CA LEU A 207 -14.19 -14.39 -1.96
C LEU A 207 -14.17 -15.56 -2.94
N ASN A 208 -14.04 -16.79 -2.44
CA ASN A 208 -14.06 -17.97 -3.32
C ASN A 208 -15.44 -18.18 -3.95
N ASP A 209 -16.54 -17.90 -3.24
CA ASP A 209 -17.90 -17.97 -3.79
C ASP A 209 -18.10 -16.99 -4.95
N VAL A 210 -17.63 -15.74 -4.82
CA VAL A 210 -17.69 -14.74 -5.90
C VAL A 210 -16.89 -15.23 -7.11
N LEU A 211 -15.68 -15.72 -6.88
CA LEU A 211 -14.84 -16.27 -7.96
C LEU A 211 -15.48 -17.50 -8.61
N ASP A 212 -16.07 -18.42 -7.85
CA ASP A 212 -16.72 -19.64 -8.36
C ASP A 212 -17.97 -19.32 -9.19
N GLN A 213 -18.65 -18.22 -8.85
CA GLN A 213 -19.76 -17.65 -9.62
C GLN A 213 -19.30 -16.84 -10.85
N LYS A 214 -18.00 -16.87 -11.17
CA LYS A 214 -17.38 -16.15 -12.29
C LYS A 214 -17.38 -14.63 -12.15
N GLY A 215 -17.62 -14.13 -10.94
CA GLY A 215 -17.50 -12.72 -10.60
C GLY A 215 -16.07 -12.22 -10.68
N ASN A 216 -15.94 -10.92 -10.80
CA ASN A 216 -14.68 -10.18 -10.83
C ASN A 216 -14.27 -9.81 -9.41
N VAL A 217 -13.04 -10.16 -9.03
CA VAL A 217 -12.50 -9.81 -7.71
C VAL A 217 -11.28 -8.92 -7.88
N LEU A 218 -11.30 -7.77 -7.21
CA LEU A 218 -10.19 -6.83 -7.16
C LEU A 218 -9.49 -6.91 -5.80
N PHE A 219 -8.20 -7.24 -5.79
CA PHE A 219 -7.38 -7.18 -4.59
C PHE A 219 -6.67 -5.83 -4.50
N GLU A 220 -7.04 -5.05 -3.49
CA GLU A 220 -6.46 -3.74 -3.23
C GLU A 220 -5.19 -3.90 -2.37
N GLY A 221 -4.02 -3.68 -2.98
CA GLY A 221 -2.75 -3.64 -2.28
C GLY A 221 -2.52 -2.33 -1.55
N ALA A 222 -2.00 -2.41 -0.34
CA ALA A 222 -1.49 -1.26 0.41
C ALA A 222 0.05 -1.25 0.43
N GLN A 223 0.62 -0.06 0.65
CA GLN A 223 2.06 0.22 0.50
C GLN A 223 2.59 -0.12 -0.91
N GLY A 224 3.87 -0.45 -1.06
CA GLY A 224 4.49 -0.83 -2.34
C GLY A 224 5.48 -1.97 -2.12
N ILE A 225 5.90 -2.63 -3.21
CA ILE A 225 6.77 -3.81 -3.17
C ILE A 225 8.08 -3.53 -2.45
N LEU A 226 8.62 -2.30 -2.53
CA LEU A 226 9.91 -1.98 -1.90
C LEU A 226 9.76 -1.72 -0.38
N LEU A 227 8.53 -1.78 0.11
CA LEU A 227 8.19 -1.81 1.54
C LEU A 227 7.73 -3.21 2.00
N ASP A 228 7.86 -4.24 1.16
CA ASP A 228 7.58 -5.62 1.53
C ASP A 228 8.58 -6.13 2.57
N ILE A 229 8.11 -6.90 3.56
CA ILE A 229 8.95 -7.39 4.66
C ILE A 229 10.08 -8.31 4.19
N ASP A 230 9.87 -9.03 3.08
CA ASP A 230 10.85 -9.96 2.50
C ASP A 230 11.56 -9.38 1.29
N GLN A 231 10.83 -8.64 0.45
CA GLN A 231 11.33 -8.21 -0.88
C GLN A 231 11.67 -6.71 -0.98
N GLY A 232 11.46 -5.96 0.09
CA GLY A 232 11.73 -4.53 0.17
C GLY A 232 13.11 -4.17 0.71
N THR A 233 13.32 -2.88 1.01
CA THR A 233 14.58 -2.36 1.55
C THR A 233 14.73 -2.62 3.06
N TYR A 234 14.74 -3.89 3.48
CA TYR A 234 14.80 -4.28 4.89
C TYR A 234 15.99 -3.63 5.63
N PRO A 235 15.82 -3.07 6.85
CA PRO A 235 14.61 -3.10 7.68
C PRO A 235 13.66 -1.91 7.47
N PHE A 236 13.89 -1.05 6.48
CA PHE A 236 13.04 0.11 6.17
C PHE A 236 11.82 -0.30 5.34
N VAL A 237 10.99 -1.16 5.93
CA VAL A 237 9.85 -1.84 5.30
C VAL A 237 8.67 -1.89 6.25
N THR A 238 7.50 -2.27 5.75
CA THR A 238 6.36 -2.65 6.59
C THR A 238 6.47 -4.12 7.01
N SER A 239 5.67 -4.55 7.98
CA SER A 239 5.72 -5.92 8.53
C SER A 239 4.76 -6.88 7.83
N SER A 240 4.46 -6.64 6.55
CA SER A 240 3.55 -7.48 5.74
C SER A 240 4.00 -7.56 4.29
N ASN A 241 3.26 -8.30 3.45
CA ASN A 241 3.67 -8.62 2.08
C ASN A 241 2.78 -7.98 0.99
N PRO A 242 3.06 -6.74 0.54
CA PRO A 242 2.48 -6.17 -0.68
C PRO A 242 2.75 -7.00 -1.95
N ALA A 243 3.90 -7.67 -2.07
CA ALA A 243 4.32 -8.28 -3.34
C ALA A 243 3.56 -9.56 -3.70
N GLY A 244 3.12 -10.35 -2.71
CA GLY A 244 2.48 -11.65 -2.95
C GLY A 244 1.52 -12.08 -1.84
N GLY A 245 1.11 -11.15 -0.97
CA GLY A 245 0.30 -11.46 0.21
C GLY A 245 -1.17 -11.78 -0.08
N VAL A 246 -1.62 -11.73 -1.34
CA VAL A 246 -3.02 -11.94 -1.70
C VAL A 246 -3.49 -13.31 -1.21
N SER A 247 -2.82 -14.38 -1.60
CA SER A 247 -3.28 -15.73 -1.27
C SER A 247 -3.33 -16.00 0.23
N THR A 248 -2.26 -15.64 0.94
CA THR A 248 -2.17 -15.84 2.39
C THR A 248 -3.06 -14.88 3.18
N GLY A 249 -3.33 -13.70 2.63
CA GLY A 249 -4.08 -12.62 3.26
C GLY A 249 -5.57 -12.59 2.97
N SER A 250 -6.05 -13.36 1.98
CA SER A 250 -7.46 -13.43 1.59
C SER A 250 -8.04 -14.84 1.58
N GLY A 251 -7.22 -15.89 1.61
CA GLY A 251 -7.68 -17.29 1.51
C GLY A 251 -8.02 -17.73 0.09
N VAL A 252 -7.48 -17.05 -0.93
CA VAL A 252 -7.64 -17.40 -2.34
C VAL A 252 -6.37 -18.09 -2.87
N GLY A 253 -6.50 -19.25 -3.49
CA GLY A 253 -5.35 -19.99 -4.03
C GLY A 253 -4.55 -19.18 -5.06
N ALA A 254 -3.23 -19.28 -5.04
CA ALA A 254 -2.35 -18.49 -5.93
C ALA A 254 -2.65 -18.72 -7.42
N SER A 255 -3.09 -19.92 -7.79
CA SER A 255 -3.51 -20.26 -9.16
C SER A 255 -4.83 -19.62 -9.60
N ARG A 256 -5.50 -18.86 -8.73
CA ARG A 256 -6.74 -18.14 -9.03
C ARG A 256 -6.52 -16.65 -9.25
N ILE A 257 -5.26 -16.19 -9.26
CA ILE A 257 -4.91 -14.80 -9.57
C ILE A 257 -4.57 -14.74 -11.06
N ASP A 258 -5.37 -14.00 -11.83
CA ASP A 258 -5.24 -13.94 -13.28
C ASP A 258 -4.33 -12.80 -13.72
N GLU A 259 -4.49 -11.63 -13.10
CA GLU A 259 -3.79 -10.40 -13.48
C GLU A 259 -3.18 -9.72 -12.25
N VAL A 260 -1.91 -9.30 -12.36
CA VAL A 260 -1.22 -8.50 -11.34
C VAL A 260 -0.78 -7.19 -11.96
N VAL A 261 -1.53 -6.14 -11.63
CA VAL A 261 -1.36 -4.79 -12.15
C VAL A 261 -0.42 -4.02 -11.23
N GLY A 262 0.79 -3.76 -11.72
CA GLY A 262 1.75 -2.90 -11.06
C GLY A 262 1.42 -1.43 -11.31
N VAL A 263 1.36 -0.61 -10.28
CA VAL A 263 1.22 0.85 -10.39
C VAL A 263 2.58 1.48 -10.15
N ALA A 264 3.00 2.36 -11.06
CA ALA A 264 4.25 3.12 -10.96
C ALA A 264 3.99 4.59 -11.27
N LYS A 265 4.76 5.48 -10.64
CA LYS A 265 4.90 6.86 -11.13
C LYS A 265 5.94 6.92 -12.25
N ALA A 266 5.84 7.91 -13.13
CA ALA A 266 6.85 8.23 -14.14
C ALA A 266 8.19 8.70 -13.55
N TYR A 267 8.28 8.82 -12.23
CA TYR A 267 9.48 9.07 -11.44
C TYR A 267 9.39 8.22 -10.16
N THR A 268 10.38 8.31 -9.28
CA THR A 268 10.35 7.60 -7.99
C THR A 268 10.21 8.59 -6.85
N SER A 269 9.47 8.20 -5.81
CA SER A 269 9.43 8.96 -4.56
C SER A 269 9.49 8.05 -3.34
N ARG A 270 10.01 8.59 -2.23
CA ARG A 270 10.17 7.87 -0.96
C ARG A 270 9.86 8.81 0.21
N VAL A 271 8.99 8.35 1.12
CA VAL A 271 8.59 9.13 2.31
C VAL A 271 9.59 8.96 3.47
N GLY A 272 10.05 7.73 3.68
CA GLY A 272 10.92 7.34 4.79
C GLY A 272 12.42 7.41 4.47
N ASP A 273 13.21 7.09 5.49
CA ASP A 273 14.66 6.99 5.39
C ASP A 273 15.09 5.73 4.62
N GLY A 274 16.39 5.58 4.38
CA GLY A 274 17.01 4.43 3.70
C GLY A 274 17.52 4.73 2.29
N PRO A 275 18.33 3.83 1.68
CA PRO A 275 19.02 4.10 0.42
C PRO A 275 18.06 4.36 -0.75
N PHE A 276 18.37 5.37 -1.55
CA PHE A 276 17.55 5.74 -2.71
C PHE A 276 18.50 6.09 -3.88
N PRO A 277 18.91 5.10 -4.69
CA PRO A 277 19.98 5.28 -5.67
C PRO A 277 19.72 6.41 -6.67
N THR A 278 18.46 6.61 -7.07
CA THR A 278 18.07 7.63 -8.06
C THR A 278 17.68 8.98 -7.47
N GLU A 279 17.91 9.20 -6.17
CA GLU A 279 17.52 10.42 -5.48
C GLU A 279 18.17 11.68 -6.07
N LEU A 280 17.38 12.73 -6.18
CA LEU A 280 17.77 14.03 -6.69
C LEU A 280 17.87 15.05 -5.56
N PHE A 281 19.02 15.73 -5.53
CA PHE A 281 19.34 16.79 -4.57
C PHE A 281 19.48 18.16 -5.24
N ASP A 282 19.05 18.27 -6.50
CA ASP A 282 19.16 19.46 -7.33
C ASP A 282 17.78 20.07 -7.65
N GLU A 283 17.79 21.15 -8.44
CA GLU A 283 16.59 21.87 -8.86
C GLU A 283 15.59 20.98 -9.63
N THR A 284 16.05 19.88 -10.25
CA THR A 284 15.16 18.93 -10.94
C THR A 284 14.33 18.14 -9.93
N GLY A 285 14.95 17.71 -8.84
CA GLY A 285 14.24 17.07 -7.73
C GLY A 285 13.19 17.99 -7.11
N ASP A 286 13.52 19.27 -6.93
CA ASP A 286 12.59 20.28 -6.42
C ASP A 286 11.45 20.57 -7.40
N PHE A 287 11.74 20.64 -8.70
CA PHE A 287 10.75 20.81 -9.75
C PHE A 287 9.71 19.68 -9.73
N ILE A 288 10.16 18.43 -9.79
CA ILE A 288 9.28 17.25 -9.78
C ILE A 288 8.48 17.22 -8.47
N ARG A 289 9.09 17.55 -7.33
CA ARG A 289 8.39 17.59 -6.04
C ARG A 289 7.22 18.58 -6.05
N GLN A 290 7.44 19.78 -6.58
CA GLN A 290 6.43 20.83 -6.63
C GLN A 290 5.31 20.48 -7.63
N ALA A 291 5.67 20.07 -8.84
CA ALA A 291 4.70 19.69 -9.88
C ALA A 291 3.87 18.46 -9.48
N GLY A 292 4.48 17.48 -8.81
CA GLY A 292 3.80 16.27 -8.34
C GLY A 292 3.07 16.42 -7.00
N HIS A 293 3.12 17.60 -6.36
CA HIS A 293 2.61 17.84 -5.00
C HIS A 293 3.10 16.80 -3.97
N GLU A 294 4.39 16.46 -4.03
CA GLU A 294 4.98 15.35 -3.30
C GLU A 294 5.30 15.68 -1.84
N TYR A 295 4.23 15.84 -1.06
CA TYR A 295 4.25 16.16 0.37
C TYR A 295 3.33 15.22 1.14
N GLY A 296 3.71 14.87 2.38
CA GLY A 296 2.85 14.07 3.24
C GLY A 296 1.53 14.79 3.51
N THR A 297 0.40 14.14 3.26
CA THR A 297 -0.95 14.76 3.42
C THR A 297 -1.25 15.22 4.84
N VAL A 298 -0.74 14.51 5.85
CA VAL A 298 -0.94 14.86 7.27
C VAL A 298 0.18 15.75 7.80
N THR A 299 1.44 15.41 7.48
CA THR A 299 2.62 16.07 8.09
C THR A 299 3.15 17.25 7.29
N GLY A 300 2.77 17.38 6.02
CA GLY A 300 3.36 18.33 5.08
C GLY A 300 4.82 18.07 4.74
N ARG A 301 5.43 16.98 5.25
CA ARG A 301 6.87 16.71 5.05
C ARG A 301 7.15 16.46 3.56
N PRO A 302 8.17 17.11 2.96
CA PRO A 302 8.55 16.85 1.58
C PRO A 302 9.02 15.40 1.42
N ARG A 303 8.57 14.76 0.35
CA ARG A 303 9.05 13.43 -0.03
C ARG A 303 10.37 13.56 -0.79
N ARG A 304 11.20 12.53 -0.66
CA ARG A 304 12.43 12.37 -1.44
C ARG A 304 12.04 11.98 -2.85
N ILE A 305 12.68 12.56 -3.85
CA ILE A 305 12.34 12.40 -5.26
C ILE A 305 13.54 11.88 -6.02
N GLY A 306 13.30 11.02 -7.00
CA GLY A 306 14.33 10.49 -7.88
C GLY A 306 13.82 10.20 -9.28
N TRP A 307 14.74 9.96 -10.20
CA TRP A 307 14.39 9.51 -11.54
C TRP A 307 13.72 8.14 -11.53
N PHE A 308 13.04 7.78 -12.63
CA PHE A 308 12.47 6.45 -12.77
C PHE A 308 13.56 5.37 -12.69
N ASP A 309 13.29 4.31 -11.94
CA ASP A 309 14.26 3.24 -11.68
C ASP A 309 13.77 1.91 -12.24
N THR A 310 14.36 1.47 -13.35
CA THR A 310 13.99 0.21 -13.99
C THR A 310 14.58 -1.00 -13.28
N VAL A 311 15.64 -0.85 -12.47
CA VAL A 311 16.18 -1.94 -11.65
C VAL A 311 15.17 -2.32 -10.57
N VAL A 312 14.58 -1.30 -9.93
CA VAL A 312 13.46 -1.44 -8.98
C VAL A 312 12.27 -2.12 -9.65
N LEU A 313 11.84 -1.62 -10.83
CA LEU A 313 10.68 -2.17 -11.52
C LEU A 313 10.87 -3.61 -12.01
N ARG A 314 12.07 -3.98 -12.51
CA ARG A 314 12.36 -5.37 -12.89
C ARG A 314 12.40 -6.30 -11.67
N HIS A 315 12.85 -5.82 -10.52
CA HIS A 315 12.74 -6.57 -9.27
C HIS A 315 11.26 -6.77 -8.88
N SER A 316 10.47 -5.70 -8.86
CA SER A 316 9.03 -5.71 -8.60
C SER A 316 8.27 -6.65 -9.54
N LYS A 317 8.55 -6.60 -10.84
CA LYS A 317 8.02 -7.53 -11.86
C LYS A 317 8.21 -8.98 -11.45
N ARG A 318 9.44 -9.35 -11.08
CA ARG A 318 9.79 -10.73 -10.74
C ARG A 318 9.12 -11.19 -9.45
N VAL A 319 9.17 -10.39 -8.39
CA VAL A 319 8.75 -10.84 -7.05
C VAL A 319 7.23 -10.82 -6.86
N ALA A 320 6.51 -9.94 -7.58
CA ALA A 320 5.05 -9.88 -7.53
C ALA A 320 4.37 -10.59 -8.70
N GLY A 321 5.13 -11.04 -9.70
CA GLY A 321 4.56 -11.66 -10.90
C GLY A 321 3.73 -10.67 -11.71
N LEU A 322 4.19 -9.43 -11.86
CA LEU A 322 3.44 -8.39 -12.57
C LEU A 322 3.14 -8.84 -14.00
N THR A 323 1.88 -8.68 -14.42
CA THR A 323 1.43 -8.99 -15.78
C THR A 323 1.32 -7.72 -16.62
N GLN A 324 1.01 -6.58 -15.99
CA GLN A 324 0.79 -5.29 -16.65
C GLN A 324 1.23 -4.12 -15.77
N LEU A 325 1.46 -2.96 -16.38
CA LEU A 325 1.86 -1.72 -15.71
C LEU A 325 0.82 -0.60 -15.92
N CYS A 326 0.46 0.09 -14.86
CA CYS A 326 -0.26 1.36 -14.86
C CYS A 326 0.73 2.48 -14.54
N LEU A 327 1.01 3.35 -15.52
CA LEU A 327 1.96 4.44 -15.36
C LEU A 327 1.26 5.75 -15.03
N ASN A 328 1.54 6.33 -13.88
CA ASN A 328 0.93 7.57 -13.40
C ASN A 328 1.89 8.76 -13.46
N CYS A 329 1.33 9.97 -13.40
CA CYS A 329 2.07 11.22 -13.26
C CYS A 329 3.06 11.49 -14.40
N VAL A 330 2.69 11.15 -15.63
CA VAL A 330 3.51 11.47 -16.81
C VAL A 330 3.61 12.99 -16.98
N ASP A 331 2.52 13.70 -16.70
CA ASP A 331 2.38 15.17 -16.76
C ASP A 331 3.41 15.92 -15.91
N VAL A 332 3.83 15.35 -14.78
CA VAL A 332 4.79 15.96 -13.84
C VAL A 332 6.17 16.21 -14.47
N LEU A 333 6.52 15.48 -15.54
CA LEU A 333 7.80 15.61 -16.22
C LEU A 333 7.83 16.72 -17.30
N THR A 334 6.68 17.35 -17.57
CA THR A 334 6.54 18.43 -18.57
C THR A 334 7.39 19.65 -18.18
N GLY A 335 8.14 20.20 -19.13
CA GLY A 335 9.02 21.37 -18.94
C GLY A 335 10.48 21.00 -18.64
N LEU A 336 10.79 19.72 -18.41
CA LEU A 336 12.18 19.25 -18.27
C LEU A 336 12.81 19.05 -19.65
N LYS A 337 14.01 19.59 -19.87
CA LYS A 337 14.72 19.48 -21.17
C LYS A 337 15.26 18.08 -21.43
N THR A 338 15.74 17.43 -20.38
CA THR A 338 16.36 16.10 -20.44
C THR A 338 15.85 15.27 -19.29
N LEU A 339 15.32 14.10 -19.61
CA LEU A 339 14.83 13.11 -18.67
C LEU A 339 15.85 11.99 -18.53
N LYS A 340 15.91 11.39 -17.34
CA LYS A 340 16.78 10.25 -17.09
C LYS A 340 15.97 9.04 -16.63
N ILE A 341 16.38 7.87 -17.09
CA ILE A 341 15.85 6.58 -16.66
C ILE A 341 17.03 5.76 -16.15
N CYS A 342 17.00 5.32 -14.90
CA CYS A 342 18.02 4.42 -14.37
C CYS A 342 17.83 3.02 -14.97
N VAL A 343 18.82 2.55 -15.72
CA VAL A 343 18.80 1.26 -16.44
C VAL A 343 19.56 0.17 -15.72
N ALA A 344 20.52 0.52 -14.88
CA ALA A 344 21.35 -0.37 -14.09
C ALA A 344 21.97 0.39 -12.91
N TYR A 345 22.62 -0.32 -11.99
CA TYR A 345 23.49 0.28 -11.00
C TYR A 345 24.95 -0.06 -11.30
N GLU A 346 25.85 0.84 -10.93
CA GLU A 346 27.27 0.55 -10.72
C GLU A 346 27.48 0.31 -9.22
N LEU A 347 28.02 -0.86 -8.87
CA LEU A 347 28.40 -1.22 -7.51
C LEU A 347 29.89 -1.56 -7.50
N ASP A 348 30.69 -0.74 -6.82
CA ASP A 348 32.13 -0.95 -6.66
C ASP A 348 32.87 -1.16 -8.01
N GLY A 349 32.44 -0.44 -9.06
CA GLY A 349 32.99 -0.50 -10.42
C GLY A 349 32.36 -1.57 -11.33
N GLU A 350 31.44 -2.39 -10.82
CA GLU A 350 30.74 -3.41 -11.60
C GLU A 350 29.31 -3.00 -11.92
N ARG A 351 28.90 -3.17 -13.18
CA ARG A 351 27.50 -2.99 -13.57
C ARG A 351 26.66 -4.17 -13.05
N ILE A 352 25.56 -3.85 -12.37
CA ILE A 352 24.56 -4.80 -11.91
C ILE A 352 23.16 -4.41 -12.40
N ASP A 353 22.36 -5.39 -12.81
CA ASP A 353 20.96 -5.20 -13.21
C ASP A 353 19.96 -5.76 -12.17
N ARG A 354 20.45 -6.10 -10.97
CA ARG A 354 19.66 -6.62 -9.85
C ARG A 354 19.55 -5.57 -8.74
N TYR A 355 18.46 -5.65 -7.99
CA TYR A 355 18.31 -4.89 -6.75
C TYR A 355 19.06 -5.59 -5.60
N PRO A 356 20.05 -4.96 -4.94
CA PRO A 356 20.77 -5.57 -3.83
C PRO A 356 19.89 -5.82 -2.60
N ALA A 357 20.07 -6.97 -1.94
CA ALA A 357 19.45 -7.26 -0.65
C ALA A 357 20.16 -6.55 0.51
N SER A 358 21.47 -6.31 0.38
CA SER A 358 22.27 -5.63 1.39
C SER A 358 22.08 -4.11 1.29
N LEU A 359 21.65 -3.47 2.37
CA LEU A 359 21.56 -2.00 2.42
C LEU A 359 22.92 -1.33 2.22
N SER A 360 24.00 -1.97 2.69
CA SER A 360 25.35 -1.43 2.51
C SER A 360 25.77 -1.44 1.04
N GLU A 361 25.39 -2.46 0.28
CA GLU A 361 25.62 -2.50 -1.17
C GLU A 361 24.71 -1.50 -1.89
N LEU A 362 23.42 -1.50 -1.55
CA LEU A 362 22.45 -0.58 -2.14
C LEU A 362 22.83 0.90 -1.92
N ALA A 363 23.37 1.25 -0.75
CA ALA A 363 23.84 2.60 -0.45
C ALA A 363 25.08 3.04 -1.24
N ARG A 364 25.87 2.09 -1.77
CA ARG A 364 27.02 2.37 -2.63
C ARG A 364 26.69 2.31 -4.12
N CYS A 365 25.47 1.89 -4.47
CA CYS A 365 25.03 1.82 -5.85
C CYS A 365 24.91 3.23 -6.44
N THR A 366 25.60 3.46 -7.56
CA THR A 366 25.45 4.66 -8.37
C THR A 366 24.56 4.34 -9.58
N PRO A 367 23.49 5.10 -9.86
CA PRO A 367 22.60 4.83 -10.99
C PRO A 367 23.29 5.09 -12.33
N ILE A 368 23.13 4.14 -13.27
CA ILE A 368 23.53 4.28 -14.67
C ILE A 368 22.29 4.72 -15.44
N TYR A 369 22.33 5.91 -16.02
CA TYR A 369 21.19 6.52 -16.69
C TYR A 369 21.22 6.37 -18.21
N GLU A 370 20.05 6.19 -18.79
CA GLU A 370 19.76 6.56 -20.17
C GLU A 370 19.11 7.95 -20.19
N GLU A 371 19.56 8.83 -21.09
CA GLU A 371 19.02 10.18 -21.25
C GLU A 371 18.06 10.25 -22.44
N LEU A 372 16.91 10.88 -22.24
CA LEU A 372 15.91 11.13 -23.28
C LEU A 372 15.60 12.63 -23.35
N PRO A 373 15.28 13.17 -24.53
CA PRO A 373 14.75 14.52 -24.62
C PRO A 373 13.39 14.60 -23.92
N GLY A 374 13.14 15.67 -23.17
CA GLY A 374 11.82 15.92 -22.59
C GLY A 374 10.90 16.69 -23.54
N TRP A 375 9.87 17.31 -22.99
CA TRP A 375 8.82 18.03 -23.73
C TRP A 375 8.32 19.24 -22.93
N ASP A 376 7.72 20.21 -23.62
CA ASP A 376 7.21 21.45 -23.01
C ASP A 376 5.68 21.56 -23.12
N GLU A 377 5.06 20.77 -24.00
CA GLU A 377 3.63 20.81 -24.27
C GLU A 377 2.81 20.27 -23.07
N ASP A 378 1.71 20.95 -22.75
CA ASP A 378 0.74 20.48 -21.76
C ASP A 378 0.03 19.21 -22.27
N ILE A 379 0.19 18.11 -21.55
CA ILE A 379 -0.40 16.80 -21.87
C ILE A 379 -1.62 16.45 -21.01
N THR A 380 -2.06 17.33 -20.10
CA THR A 380 -3.09 17.00 -19.10
C THR A 380 -4.47 16.70 -19.70
N GLY A 381 -4.70 17.11 -20.95
CA GLY A 381 -5.92 16.82 -21.72
C GLY A 381 -5.85 15.58 -22.63
N VAL A 382 -4.67 14.94 -22.77
CA VAL A 382 -4.44 13.83 -23.71
C VAL A 382 -5.23 12.58 -23.29
N LYS A 383 -5.82 11.88 -24.27
CA LYS A 383 -6.61 10.66 -24.08
C LYS A 383 -6.00 9.41 -24.72
N THR A 384 -5.08 9.56 -25.66
CA THR A 384 -4.42 8.44 -26.37
C THR A 384 -2.90 8.58 -26.41
N LEU A 385 -2.16 7.49 -26.65
CA LEU A 385 -0.69 7.59 -26.77
C LEU A 385 -0.27 8.39 -28.00
N GLU A 386 -1.08 8.34 -29.06
CA GLU A 386 -0.82 9.03 -30.33
C GLU A 386 -0.95 10.55 -30.21
N GLU A 387 -1.75 11.02 -29.26
CA GLU A 387 -1.92 12.44 -28.92
C GLU A 387 -0.77 13.00 -28.06
N LEU A 388 0.05 12.14 -27.43
CA LEU A 388 1.22 12.60 -26.68
C LEU A 388 2.26 13.25 -27.62
N PRO A 389 2.97 14.29 -27.16
CA PRO A 389 4.17 14.76 -27.81
C PRO A 389 5.14 13.60 -28.07
N VAL A 390 5.85 13.64 -29.19
CA VAL A 390 6.71 12.53 -29.63
C VAL A 390 7.70 12.10 -28.54
N ASN A 391 8.25 13.05 -27.78
CA ASN A 391 9.19 12.77 -26.71
C ASN A 391 8.50 12.15 -25.48
N ALA A 392 7.30 12.59 -25.12
CA ALA A 392 6.50 11.98 -24.05
C ALA A 392 6.11 10.54 -24.41
N ARG A 393 5.66 10.31 -25.64
CA ARG A 393 5.34 8.96 -26.12
C ARG A 393 6.57 8.05 -26.08
N ARG A 394 7.71 8.52 -26.59
CA ARG A 394 8.99 7.78 -26.54
C ARG A 394 9.43 7.46 -25.12
N TYR A 395 9.22 8.36 -24.17
CA TYR A 395 9.51 8.10 -22.77
C TYR A 395 8.67 6.93 -22.23
N VAL A 396 7.36 6.96 -22.47
CA VAL A 396 6.42 5.92 -22.07
C VAL A 396 6.74 4.57 -22.74
N GLU A 397 6.98 4.57 -24.05
CA GLU A 397 7.41 3.39 -24.83
C GLU A 397 8.73 2.83 -24.29
N ARG A 398 9.70 3.69 -23.97
CA ARG A 398 11.01 3.26 -23.47
C ARG A 398 10.92 2.61 -22.09
N LEU A 399 10.05 3.12 -21.21
CA LEU A 399 9.77 2.47 -19.93
C LEU A 399 9.17 1.07 -20.13
N GLN A 400 8.26 0.92 -21.10
CA GLN A 400 7.67 -0.37 -21.46
C GLN A 400 8.74 -1.37 -21.91
N GLU A 401 9.64 -0.94 -22.79
CA GLU A 401 10.75 -1.76 -23.31
C GLU A 401 11.74 -2.18 -22.21
N LEU A 402 12.16 -1.25 -21.35
CA LEU A 402 13.19 -1.49 -20.34
C LEU A 402 12.70 -2.38 -19.17
N VAL A 403 11.41 -2.34 -18.89
CA VAL A 403 10.77 -3.19 -17.86
C VAL A 403 10.24 -4.50 -18.46
N ASP A 404 10.01 -4.53 -19.78
CA ASP A 404 9.41 -5.64 -20.51
C ASP A 404 8.03 -5.99 -19.93
N LEU A 405 7.17 -4.99 -19.76
CA LEU A 405 5.79 -5.17 -19.28
C LEU A 405 4.83 -4.35 -20.14
N PRO A 406 3.70 -4.90 -20.61
CA PRO A 406 2.71 -4.11 -21.33
C PRO A 406 2.10 -3.05 -20.42
N LEU A 407 1.82 -1.87 -20.98
CA LEU A 407 1.07 -0.83 -20.28
C LEU A 407 -0.43 -1.10 -20.39
N ALA A 408 -1.09 -1.20 -19.24
CA ALA A 408 -2.54 -1.26 -19.16
C ALA A 408 -3.16 0.15 -19.25
N THR A 409 -2.54 1.10 -18.55
CA THR A 409 -3.00 2.50 -18.50
C THR A 409 -1.81 3.45 -18.43
N PHE A 410 -2.04 4.70 -18.86
CA PHE A 410 -1.19 5.83 -18.50
C PHE A 410 -2.04 6.99 -17.99
N ALA A 411 -1.54 7.77 -17.03
CA ALA A 411 -2.25 8.92 -16.50
C ALA A 411 -1.45 10.22 -16.66
N VAL A 412 -2.17 11.27 -17.04
CA VAL A 412 -1.66 12.62 -17.32
C VAL A 412 -2.26 13.66 -16.35
N GLY A 413 -2.66 13.21 -15.17
CA GLY A 413 -3.11 14.08 -14.10
C GLY A 413 -3.80 13.33 -12.96
N PRO A 414 -4.21 14.05 -11.90
CA PRO A 414 -4.79 13.45 -10.70
C PRO A 414 -6.23 12.97 -10.91
N ASP A 415 -7.00 13.60 -11.80
CA ASP A 415 -8.42 13.32 -11.96
C ASP A 415 -8.65 11.99 -12.67
N ARG A 416 -9.75 11.34 -12.31
CA ARG A 416 -10.06 9.98 -12.76
C ARG A 416 -10.16 9.87 -14.28
N ASP A 417 -10.73 10.87 -14.95
CA ASP A 417 -10.89 10.93 -16.41
C ASP A 417 -9.56 11.19 -17.14
N GLN A 418 -8.50 11.55 -16.40
CA GLN A 418 -7.12 11.66 -16.90
C GLN A 418 -6.33 10.35 -16.79
N THR A 419 -6.99 9.23 -16.47
CA THR A 419 -6.43 7.88 -16.63
C THR A 419 -6.91 7.29 -17.94
N ASN A 420 -5.95 7.02 -18.84
CA ASN A 420 -6.20 6.56 -20.20
C ASN A 420 -5.93 5.06 -20.31
N ILE A 421 -6.89 4.31 -20.88
CA ILE A 421 -6.85 2.86 -20.98
C ILE A 421 -6.22 2.45 -22.31
N LEU A 422 -5.22 1.57 -22.25
CA LEU A 422 -4.57 0.96 -23.41
C LEU A 422 -4.95 -0.51 -23.58
N LYS A 423 -5.10 -1.21 -22.45
CA LYS A 423 -5.55 -2.60 -22.41
C LYS A 423 -6.57 -2.75 -21.28
N ALA A 424 -7.69 -3.42 -21.58
CA ALA A 424 -8.65 -3.78 -20.55
C ALA A 424 -8.05 -4.81 -19.59
N ILE A 425 -8.21 -4.57 -18.29
CA ILE A 425 -7.74 -5.45 -17.22
C ILE A 425 -8.80 -6.52 -16.88
N TRP A 426 -10.08 -6.25 -17.16
CA TRP A 426 -11.20 -7.14 -16.90
C TRP A 426 -11.43 -8.16 -18.00
#